data_AF-A0A6G3XLB6-F1
#
_entry.id   AF-A0A6G3XLB6-F1
#
_cell.length_a   1.000
_cell.length_b   1.000
_cell.length_c   1.000
_cell.angle_alpha   90.00
_cell.angle_beta   90.00
_cell.angle_gamma   90.00
#
_symmetry.space_group_name_H-M   'P 1'
#
loop_
_entity.id
_entity.type
_entity.pdbx_description
1 polymer ?
#
loop_
_entity_poly.entity_id
_entity_poly.type
_entity_poly.pdbx_seq_one_letter_code
_entity_poly.pdbx_strand_id
1 'polypeptide(L)' 'MRIGLIGTGRIGTFHAEVLSRHPAVDALLLADAAPERAAGAAART' A
#
# COMPACT_ATOMS: atom_id res chain seq x y z
N MET A 1 -1.10 14.18 1.53
CA MET A 1 -2.10 13.50 2.40
C MET A 1 -1.57 12.15 2.88
N ARG A 2 -2.07 11.65 4.02
CA ARG A 2 -1.71 10.33 4.57
C ARG A 2 -2.83 9.33 4.30
N ILE A 3 -2.51 8.16 3.75
CA ILE A 3 -3.51 7.15 3.35
C ILE A 3 -3.18 5.82 4.03
N GLY A 4 -4.19 5.17 4.59
CA GLY A 4 -4.13 3.77 5.01
C GLY A 4 -4.82 2.86 3.99
N LEU A 5 -4.14 1.80 3.58
CA LEU A 5 -4.67 0.76 2.70
C LEU A 5 -4.71 -0.58 3.44
N ILE A 6 -5.91 -1.12 3.62
CA ILE A 6 -6.15 -2.39 4.32
C ILE A 6 -6.41 -3.49 3.29
N GLY A 7 -5.57 -4.52 3.33
CA GLY A 7 -5.55 -5.63 2.39
C GLY A 7 -4.57 -5.38 1.24
N THR A 8 -3.62 -6.30 1.07
CA THR A 8 -2.55 -6.27 0.06
C THR A 8 -2.63 -7.49 -0.88
N GLY A 9 -3.86 -7.92 -1.17
CA GLY A 9 -4.14 -8.85 -2.27
C GLY A 9 -3.96 -8.20 -3.65
N ARG A 10 -4.59 -8.77 -4.70
CA ARG A 10 -4.49 -8.24 -6.07
C ARG A 10 -4.92 -6.78 -6.18
N ILE A 11 -6.12 -6.45 -5.69
CA ILE A 11 -6.68 -5.09 -5.78
C ILE A 11 -5.88 -4.12 -4.91
N GLY A 12 -5.55 -4.53 -3.69
CA GLY A 12 -4.79 -3.69 -2.76
C GLY A 12 -3.40 -3.33 -3.29
N THR A 13 -2.67 -4.30 -3.86
CA THR A 13 -1.33 -4.06 -4.40
C THR A 13 -1.38 -3.10 -5.60
N PHE A 14 -2.36 -3.26 -6.50
CA PHE A 14 -2.55 -2.31 -7.62
C PHE A 14 -2.79 -0.88 -7.12
N HIS A 15 -3.69 -0.71 -6.14
CA HIS A 15 -3.95 0.62 -5.57
C HIS A 15 -2.73 1.17 -4.83
N ALA A 16 -1.98 0.34 -4.11
CA ALA A 16 -0.75 0.76 -3.46
C ALA A 16 0.29 1.30 -4.47
N GLU A 17 0.43 0.65 -5.62
CA GLU A 17 1.33 1.11 -6.69
C GLU A 17 0.88 2.44 -7.31
N VAL A 18 -0.43 2.63 -7.52
CA VAL A 18 -0.96 3.90 -8.02
C VAL A 18 -0.79 5.02 -6.98
N LEU A 19 -1.13 4.75 -5.72
CA LEU A 19 -1.09 5.74 -4.64
C LEU A 19 0.33 6.14 -4.26
N SER A 20 1.29 5.21 -4.25
CA SER A 20 2.71 5.49 -3.95
C SER A 20 3.35 6.47 -4.93
N ARG A 21 2.85 6.53 -6.18
CA ARG A 21 3.34 7.44 -7.22
C ARG A 21 2.57 8.75 -7.29
N HIS A 22 1.50 8.90 -6.51
CA HIS A 22 0.62 10.05 -6.62
C HIS A 22 1.21 11.25 -5.85
N PRO A 23 1.42 12.42 -6.49
CA PRO A 23 2.18 13.54 -5.92
C PRO A 23 1.53 14.17 -4.68
N ALA A 24 0.22 13.98 -4.49
CA ALA A 24 -0.49 14.46 -3.31
C ALA A 24 -0.46 13.48 -2.12
N VAL A 25 0.21 12.31 -2.21
CA VAL A 25 0.30 11.31 -1.14
C VAL A 25 1.66 11.44 -0.46
N ASP A 26 1.66 11.90 0.79
CA ASP A 26 2.89 12.12 1.56
C ASP A 26 3.30 10.87 2.33
N ALA A 27 2.33 10.01 2.68
CA ALA A 27 2.58 8.76 3.37
C ALA A 27 1.50 7.73 3.01
N LEU A 28 1.94 6.51 2.72
CA LEU A 28 1.08 5.35 2.49
C LEU A 28 1.40 4.28 3.54
N LEU A 29 0.40 3.91 4.33
CA LEU A 29 0.50 2.85 5.33
C LEU A 29 -0.26 1.62 4.81
N LEU A 30 0.41 0.47 4.77
CA LEU A 30 -0.18 -0.80 4.35
C LEU A 30 -0.45 -1.67 5.57
N ALA A 31 -1.66 -2.21 5.65
CA ALA A 31 -2.05 -3.18 6.67
C ALA A 31 -2.64 -4.42 6.00
N ASP A 32 -2.37 -5.58 6.55
CA ASP A 32 -2.91 -6.84 6.06
C ASP A 32 -3.05 -7.82 7.23
N ALA A 33 -4.03 -8.72 7.17
CA ALA A 33 -4.20 -9.80 8.14
C ALA A 33 -2.98 -10.75 8.19
N ALA A 34 -2.23 -10.83 7.08
CA ALA A 34 -0.98 -11.55 6.97
C ALA A 34 0.16 -10.50 6.81
N PRO A 35 0.88 -10.12 7.89
CA PRO A 35 1.78 -8.97 7.92
C PRO A 35 2.88 -9.01 6.85
N GLU A 36 3.34 -10.20 6.47
CA GLU A 36 4.33 -10.42 5.44
C GLU A 36 3.87 -9.94 4.05
N ARG A 37 2.55 -9.97 3.77
CA ARG A 37 2.01 -9.44 2.52
C ARG A 37 2.08 -7.92 2.48
N ALA A 38 1.79 -7.26 3.61
CA ALA A 38 1.92 -5.81 3.73
C ALA A 38 3.38 -5.37 3.58
N ALA A 39 4.31 -6.04 4.26
CA ALA A 39 5.74 -5.77 4.15
C ALA A 39 6.26 -5.99 2.72
N GLY A 40 5.85 -7.10 2.09
CA GLY A 40 6.23 -7.40 0.70
C GLY A 40 5.67 -6.39 -0.29
N ALA A 41 4.44 -5.91 -0.10
CA ALA A 41 3.87 -4.86 -0.93
C ALA A 41 4.63 -3.53 -0.75
N ALA A 42 4.92 -3.15 0.50
CA ALA A 42 5.65 -1.91 0.82
C ALA A 42 7.08 -1.91 0.23
N ALA A 43 7.74 -3.07 0.12
CA ALA A 43 9.06 -3.17 -0.50
C ALA A 43 9.05 -3.02 -2.03
N ARG A 44 7.88 -3.10 -2.68
CA ARG A 44 7.71 -3.01 -4.15
C ARG A 44 7.16 -1.66 -4.63
N THR A 45 6.65 -0.85 -3.71
CA THR A 45 6.04 0.46 -3.98
C THR A 45 6.94 1.56 -3.48
#